data_AF-A0A2U1SSU1-F1
#
_entry.id   AF-A0A2U1SSU1-F1
#
_cell.length_a   1.000
_cell.length_b   1.000
_cell.length_c   1.000
_cell.angle_alpha   90.00
_cell.angle_beta   90.00
_cell.angle_gamma   90.00
#
_symmetry.space_group_name_H-M   'P 1'
#
loop_
_entity.id
_entity.type
_entity.pdbx_description
1 polymer ?
#
loop_
_entity_poly.entity_id
_entity_poly.type
_entity_poly.pdbx_seq_one_letter_code
_entity_poly.pdbx_strand_id
1 'polypeptide(L)'
;MMTEDFEFQENGIFWTVIDRPVGRQALPTWIADAHINWMDGYDNSPRVTFKTRGNPSEWEGKRWRREGKGDYFAEHEDGRLDHYFHRGQLARRKIEMYVDFAGNPHVYRPLKSGWPRRTVDILATTQEDGYAGRAYQITMESGETALLRGPWYGLARPGYVAFSFVDLGASWRSRSVSNRWRRPWFKETACFGLYMRTDVWVAALARFCPEIELAIVKHSNIVSLEPFKPEWGVPKCVIHERKRQAFLASQSRAAE
;
A
#
# COMPACT_ATOMS: atom_id res chain seq x y z
N MET A 1 -10.13 11.18 -14.68
CA MET A 1 -8.79 11.71 -14.99
C MET A 1 -8.82 13.13 -14.45
N MET A 2 -8.07 13.44 -13.39
CA MET A 2 -8.05 14.83 -12.87
C MET A 2 -7.34 15.67 -13.92
N THR A 3 -8.05 16.64 -14.51
CA THR A 3 -7.43 17.63 -15.39
C THR A 3 -6.44 18.43 -14.55
N GLU A 4 -5.19 18.46 -14.99
CA GLU A 4 -4.01 18.87 -14.23
C GLU A 4 -3.88 20.40 -14.11
N ASP A 5 -4.87 21.06 -13.53
CA ASP A 5 -4.78 22.48 -13.19
C ASP A 5 -4.05 22.61 -11.85
N PHE A 6 -2.72 22.48 -11.89
CA PHE A 6 -1.89 22.68 -10.71
C PHE A 6 -1.74 24.18 -10.39
N GLU A 7 -2.17 24.58 -9.20
CA GLU A 7 -2.09 25.97 -8.71
C GLU A 7 -0.66 26.49 -8.53
N PHE A 8 0.26 25.62 -8.11
CA PHE A 8 1.62 26.00 -7.76
C PHE A 8 2.66 25.18 -8.53
N GLN A 9 3.80 25.81 -8.83
CA GLN A 9 4.94 25.17 -9.50
C GLN A 9 6.27 25.71 -8.96
N GLU A 10 7.22 24.82 -8.69
CA GLU A 10 8.59 25.15 -8.33
C GLU A 10 9.55 24.02 -8.71
N ASN A 11 10.64 24.31 -9.43
CA ASN A 11 11.71 23.35 -9.77
C ASN A 11 11.21 22.01 -10.38
N GLY A 12 10.15 22.05 -11.19
CA GLY A 12 9.56 20.86 -11.81
C GLY A 12 8.66 20.04 -10.87
N ILE A 13 8.35 20.57 -9.69
CA ILE A 13 7.33 20.07 -8.77
C ILE A 13 6.08 20.93 -8.96
N PHE A 14 4.94 20.29 -9.17
CA PHE A 14 3.63 20.94 -9.28
C PHE A 14 2.76 20.47 -8.13
N TRP A 15 1.99 21.36 -7.51
CA TRP A 15 1.07 20.95 -6.45
C TRP A 15 -0.17 21.82 -6.35
N THR A 16 -1.18 21.26 -5.70
CA THR A 16 -2.43 21.95 -5.38
C THR A 16 -2.91 21.44 -4.03
N VAL A 17 -3.20 22.38 -3.14
CA VAL A 17 -3.79 22.06 -1.84
C VAL A 17 -5.22 21.62 -2.10
N ILE A 18 -5.63 20.49 -1.52
CA ILE A 18 -6.99 19.98 -1.71
C ILE A 18 -7.85 20.26 -0.49
N ASP A 19 -9.11 20.56 -0.76
CA ASP A 19 -10.12 20.65 0.27
C ASP A 19 -10.32 19.30 0.96
N ARG A 20 -10.59 19.37 2.25
CA ARG A 20 -10.90 18.21 3.08
C ARG A 20 -12.34 18.29 3.56
N PRO A 21 -13.01 17.15 3.70
CA PRO A 21 -14.36 17.15 4.23
C PRO A 21 -14.32 17.58 5.71
N VAL A 22 -15.15 18.55 6.07
CA VAL A 22 -15.23 19.09 7.43
C VAL A 22 -16.17 18.21 8.27
N GLY A 23 -15.81 17.99 9.54
CA GLY A 23 -16.63 17.27 10.50
C GLY A 23 -16.42 15.75 10.49
N ARG A 24 -17.31 15.03 11.18
CA ARG A 24 -17.18 13.58 11.39
C ARG A 24 -17.43 12.81 10.08
N GLN A 25 -16.39 12.18 9.57
CA GLN A 25 -16.49 11.35 8.37
C GLN A 25 -16.98 9.93 8.68
N ALA A 26 -17.93 9.44 7.87
CA ALA A 26 -18.25 8.03 7.80
C ALA A 26 -17.08 7.30 7.15
N LEU A 27 -16.50 6.33 7.86
CA LEU A 27 -15.37 5.55 7.38
C LEU A 27 -15.73 4.06 7.38
N PRO A 28 -15.10 3.27 6.49
CA PRO A 28 -15.14 1.83 6.59
C PRO A 28 -14.79 1.36 8.01
N THR A 29 -15.53 0.38 8.51
CA THR A 29 -15.39 -0.11 9.89
C THR A 29 -14.03 -0.76 10.16
N TRP A 30 -13.30 -1.16 9.12
CA TRP A 30 -11.94 -1.69 9.25
C TRP A 30 -10.91 -0.59 9.57
N ILE A 31 -11.19 0.70 9.33
CA ILE A 31 -10.30 1.82 9.69
C ILE A 31 -10.58 2.25 11.13
N ALA A 32 -9.57 2.20 11.99
CA ALA A 32 -9.68 2.55 13.40
C ALA A 32 -9.04 3.87 13.77
N ASP A 33 -7.96 4.26 13.07
CA ASP A 33 -7.14 5.43 13.38
C ASP A 33 -6.18 5.71 12.20
N ALA A 34 -5.55 6.87 12.19
CA ALA A 34 -4.46 7.20 11.27
C ALA A 34 -3.34 7.96 12.01
N HIS A 35 -2.11 7.79 11.52
CA HIS A 35 -0.95 8.48 12.05
C HIS A 35 -0.01 8.88 10.92
N ILE A 36 0.48 10.11 10.99
CA ILE A 36 1.45 10.66 10.05
C ILE A 36 2.81 10.66 10.74
N ASN A 37 3.73 9.85 10.22
CA ASN A 37 5.14 9.98 10.54
C ASN A 37 5.75 10.98 9.57
N TRP A 38 6.12 12.16 10.08
CA TRP A 38 6.67 13.27 9.29
C TRP A 38 8.03 12.96 8.66
N MET A 39 8.73 11.92 9.13
CA MET A 39 10.06 11.54 8.65
C MET A 39 11.04 12.74 8.72
N ASP A 40 10.94 13.55 9.77
CA ASP A 40 11.79 14.73 9.95
C ASP A 40 13.28 14.31 9.93
N GLY A 41 14.09 14.99 9.13
CA GLY A 41 15.51 14.64 8.90
C GLY A 41 15.78 13.66 7.76
N TYR A 42 14.74 13.13 7.10
CA TYR A 42 14.85 12.26 5.92
C TYR A 42 14.20 12.89 4.70
N ASP A 43 14.71 12.58 3.50
CA ASP A 43 14.17 13.06 2.21
C ASP A 43 12.88 12.35 1.77
N ASN A 44 12.43 11.35 2.53
CA ASN A 44 11.17 10.66 2.24
C ASN A 44 9.96 11.56 2.52
N SER A 45 8.93 11.46 1.67
CA SER A 45 7.60 12.01 1.94
C SER A 45 7.06 11.50 3.28
N PRO A 46 6.21 12.27 3.98
CA PRO A 46 5.59 11.81 5.21
C PRO A 46 4.87 10.47 5.01
N ARG A 47 5.07 9.55 5.95
CA ARG A 47 4.47 8.23 5.89
C ARG A 47 3.15 8.24 6.64
N VAL A 48 2.07 7.93 5.92
CA VAL A 48 0.76 7.69 6.54
C VAL A 48 0.59 6.22 6.88
N THR A 49 0.28 5.95 8.14
CA THR A 49 0.03 4.61 8.65
C THR A 49 -1.38 4.55 9.24
N PHE A 50 -2.16 3.56 8.83
CA PHE A 50 -3.51 3.36 9.36
C PHE A 50 -3.53 2.25 10.40
N LYS A 51 -4.29 2.47 11.46
CA LYS A 51 -4.64 1.41 12.41
C LYS A 51 -5.89 0.70 11.89
N THR A 52 -5.85 -0.62 11.83
CA THR A 52 -6.91 -1.42 11.20
C THR A 52 -7.48 -2.48 12.14
N ARG A 53 -8.79 -2.79 11.96
CA ARG A 53 -9.53 -3.83 12.68
C ARG A 53 -9.52 -5.13 11.85
N GLY A 54 -8.41 -5.85 11.90
CA GLY A 54 -8.18 -7.01 11.03
C GLY A 54 -7.31 -6.63 9.83
N ASN A 55 -6.81 -7.65 9.13
CA ASN A 55 -5.95 -7.47 7.98
C ASN A 55 -6.76 -6.89 6.80
N PRO A 56 -6.53 -5.63 6.37
CA PRO A 56 -7.25 -5.03 5.25
C PRO A 56 -7.01 -5.76 3.92
N SER A 57 -5.98 -6.61 3.78
CA SER A 57 -5.81 -7.44 2.57
C SER A 57 -6.79 -8.61 2.51
N GLU A 58 -7.47 -8.91 3.61
CA GLU A 58 -8.40 -10.03 3.74
C GLU A 58 -9.83 -9.49 3.82
N TRP A 59 -10.67 -9.91 2.88
CA TRP A 59 -12.09 -9.61 2.89
C TRP A 59 -12.90 -10.73 2.25
N GLU A 60 -14.14 -10.87 2.73
CA GLU A 60 -15.07 -11.85 2.21
C GLU A 60 -15.36 -11.60 0.73
N GLY A 61 -15.44 -12.66 -0.06
CA GLY A 61 -15.76 -12.55 -1.48
C GLY A 61 -14.67 -11.89 -2.33
N LYS A 62 -13.43 -11.70 -1.83
CA LYS A 62 -12.33 -11.14 -2.63
C LYS A 62 -12.15 -11.90 -3.95
N ARG A 63 -12.23 -11.18 -5.07
CA ARG A 63 -12.04 -11.71 -6.43
C ARG A 63 -11.03 -10.86 -7.19
N TRP A 64 -10.16 -11.54 -7.93
CA TRP A 64 -9.08 -10.93 -8.68
C TRP A 64 -9.40 -10.86 -10.16
N ARG A 65 -9.20 -9.66 -10.72
CA ARG A 65 -9.20 -9.39 -12.15
C ARG A 65 -7.79 -9.40 -12.69
N ARG A 66 -7.67 -9.74 -13.98
CA ARG A 66 -6.48 -9.46 -14.77
C ARG A 66 -6.83 -8.44 -15.83
N GLU A 67 -6.09 -7.35 -15.88
CA GLU A 67 -6.19 -6.34 -16.92
C GLU A 67 -4.82 -6.15 -17.59
N GLY A 68 -4.83 -5.92 -18.90
CA GLY A 68 -3.60 -5.73 -19.66
C GLY A 68 -2.63 -6.92 -19.59
N LYS A 69 -1.33 -6.63 -19.68
CA LYS A 69 -0.27 -7.64 -19.81
C LYS A 69 0.26 -8.16 -18.47
N GLY A 70 -0.21 -7.65 -17.34
CA GLY A 70 0.25 -8.16 -16.04
C GLY A 70 -0.39 -7.59 -14.79
N ASP A 71 -1.43 -6.79 -14.89
CA ASP A 71 -2.05 -6.17 -13.71
C ASP A 71 -3.12 -7.11 -13.15
N TYR A 72 -2.85 -7.65 -11.96
CA TYR A 72 -3.78 -8.47 -11.19
C TYR A 72 -4.27 -7.69 -9.99
N PHE A 73 -5.57 -7.45 -9.88
CA PHE A 73 -6.08 -6.63 -8.79
C PHE A 73 -7.44 -7.08 -8.27
N ALA A 74 -7.70 -6.76 -7.01
CA ALA A 74 -8.98 -7.00 -6.37
C ALA A 74 -9.44 -5.70 -5.70
N GLU A 75 -10.64 -5.24 -6.04
CA GLU A 75 -11.27 -4.04 -5.49
C GLU A 75 -12.40 -4.45 -4.55
N HIS A 76 -12.61 -3.65 -3.52
CA HIS A 76 -13.75 -3.75 -2.62
C HIS A 76 -14.51 -2.42 -2.59
N GLU A 77 -15.83 -2.47 -2.42
CA GLU A 77 -16.72 -1.29 -2.46
C GLU A 77 -16.37 -0.23 -1.40
N ASP A 78 -15.85 -0.68 -0.26
CA ASP A 78 -15.38 0.18 0.84
C ASP A 78 -14.04 0.90 0.56
N GLY A 79 -13.51 0.78 -0.66
CA GLY A 79 -12.34 1.51 -1.13
C GLY A 79 -11.02 0.78 -1.00
N ARG A 80 -10.98 -0.48 -0.54
CA ARG A 80 -9.74 -1.28 -0.56
C ARG A 80 -9.39 -1.76 -1.97
N LEU A 81 -8.09 -1.77 -2.27
CA LEU A 81 -7.51 -2.33 -3.48
C LEU A 81 -6.25 -3.11 -3.12
N ASP A 82 -6.16 -4.35 -3.60
CA ASP A 82 -4.93 -5.15 -3.61
C ASP A 82 -4.48 -5.30 -5.05
N HIS A 83 -3.18 -5.11 -5.31
CA HIS A 83 -2.66 -5.00 -6.67
C HIS A 83 -1.26 -5.61 -6.79
N TYR A 84 -1.19 -6.63 -7.65
CA TYR A 84 0.04 -7.30 -8.04
C TYR A 84 0.31 -7.13 -9.53
N PHE A 85 1.58 -7.04 -9.88
CA PHE A 85 2.05 -7.05 -11.25
C PHE A 85 2.80 -8.35 -11.54
N HIS A 86 2.48 -9.02 -12.65
CA HIS A 86 3.15 -10.24 -13.09
C HIS A 86 3.00 -10.42 -14.61
N ARG A 87 4.10 -10.58 -15.37
CA ARG A 87 4.05 -10.66 -16.85
C ARG A 87 3.80 -12.06 -17.37
N GLY A 88 4.22 -13.08 -16.61
CA GLY A 88 3.99 -14.49 -16.92
C GLY A 88 2.56 -14.83 -17.34
N GLN A 89 2.43 -15.60 -18.42
CA GLN A 89 1.14 -16.14 -18.85
C GLN A 89 0.59 -17.12 -17.82
N LEU A 90 -0.69 -16.93 -17.51
CA LEU A 90 -1.47 -17.80 -16.66
C LEU A 90 -1.86 -19.07 -17.45
N ALA A 91 -1.38 -20.23 -17.02
CA ALA A 91 -1.64 -21.52 -17.68
C ALA A 91 -1.73 -22.65 -16.65
N ARG A 92 -2.40 -23.76 -16.99
CA ARG A 92 -2.45 -24.96 -16.14
C ARG A 92 -1.06 -25.59 -16.04
N ARG A 93 -0.61 -25.84 -14.81
CA ARG A 93 0.73 -26.34 -14.50
C ARG A 93 0.66 -27.33 -13.35
N LYS A 94 1.46 -28.38 -13.45
CA LYS A 94 1.72 -29.31 -12.36
C LYS A 94 2.73 -28.70 -11.38
N ILE A 95 2.29 -28.42 -10.16
CA ILE A 95 3.11 -27.76 -9.12
C ILE A 95 3.04 -28.59 -7.83
N GLU A 96 4.19 -28.79 -7.19
CA GLU A 96 4.28 -29.38 -5.86
C GLU A 96 3.84 -28.38 -4.80
N MET A 97 2.71 -28.63 -4.14
CA MET A 97 2.12 -27.79 -3.09
C MET A 97 1.80 -28.61 -1.84
N TYR A 98 1.60 -27.94 -0.71
CA TYR A 98 1.02 -28.59 0.47
C TYR A 98 -0.48 -28.76 0.26
N VAL A 99 -1.04 -29.86 0.74
CA VAL A 99 -2.48 -30.13 0.63
C VAL A 99 -3.04 -30.34 2.03
N ASP A 100 -4.08 -29.58 2.38
CA ASP A 100 -4.75 -29.75 3.68
C ASP A 100 -5.59 -31.04 3.72
N PHE A 101 -6.19 -31.33 4.88
CA PHE A 101 -6.99 -32.54 5.05
C PHE A 101 -8.29 -32.55 4.22
N ALA A 102 -8.74 -31.39 3.77
CA ALA A 102 -9.89 -31.24 2.87
C ALA A 102 -9.47 -31.30 1.39
N GLY A 103 -8.18 -31.48 1.08
CA GLY A 103 -7.68 -31.57 -0.28
C GLY A 103 -7.34 -30.22 -0.92
N ASN A 104 -7.40 -29.10 -0.19
CA ASN A 104 -7.11 -27.80 -0.78
C ASN A 104 -5.59 -27.57 -0.87
N PRO A 105 -5.10 -27.04 -2.00
CA PRO A 105 -3.69 -26.71 -2.16
C PRO A 105 -3.35 -25.41 -1.43
N HIS A 106 -2.15 -25.38 -0.86
CA HIS A 106 -1.56 -24.24 -0.17
C HIS A 106 -0.07 -24.11 -0.51
N VAL A 107 0.37 -22.87 -0.77
CA VAL A 107 1.79 -22.56 -1.00
C VAL A 107 2.62 -22.82 0.24
N TYR A 108 2.08 -22.44 1.40
CA TYR A 108 2.74 -22.53 2.69
C TYR A 108 1.98 -23.48 3.60
N ARG A 109 2.73 -24.29 4.32
CA ARG A 109 2.19 -25.17 5.36
C ARG A 109 2.12 -24.42 6.69
N PRO A 110 0.99 -24.45 7.42
CA PRO A 110 0.95 -23.99 8.80
C PRO A 110 1.93 -24.79 9.67
N LEU A 111 2.51 -24.12 10.67
CA LEU A 111 3.38 -24.77 11.64
C LEU A 111 2.64 -25.97 12.27
N LYS A 112 3.27 -27.14 12.25
CA LYS A 112 2.76 -28.42 12.82
C LYS A 112 1.50 -29.03 12.16
N SER A 113 1.10 -28.60 10.96
CA SER A 113 -0.17 -29.10 10.36
C SER A 113 -0.16 -30.53 9.80
N GLY A 114 1.00 -31.19 9.69
CA GLY A 114 1.11 -32.54 9.08
C GLY A 114 0.73 -32.63 7.60
N TRP A 115 0.46 -31.50 6.92
CA TRP A 115 -0.01 -31.48 5.54
C TRP A 115 1.04 -32.10 4.59
N PRO A 116 0.67 -33.13 3.80
CA PRO A 116 1.57 -33.72 2.82
C PRO A 116 1.83 -32.76 1.65
N ARG A 117 2.94 -32.97 0.94
CA ARG A 117 3.17 -32.37 -0.38
C ARG A 117 2.57 -33.28 -1.46
N ARG A 118 1.92 -32.68 -2.45
CA ARG A 118 1.40 -33.37 -3.63
C ARG A 118 1.57 -32.49 -4.86
N THR A 119 1.71 -33.14 -6.01
CA THR A 119 1.64 -32.47 -7.30
C THR A 119 0.18 -32.17 -7.60
N VAL A 120 -0.15 -30.89 -7.74
CA VAL A 120 -1.49 -30.42 -8.09
C VAL A 120 -1.47 -29.76 -9.47
N ASP A 121 -2.53 -29.95 -10.24
CA ASP A 121 -2.73 -29.24 -11.50
C ASP A 121 -3.52 -27.95 -11.24
N ILE A 122 -2.83 -26.81 -11.26
CA ILE A 122 -3.39 -25.51 -10.89
C ILE A 122 -3.06 -24.47 -11.95
N LEU A 123 -3.93 -23.48 -12.09
CA LEU A 123 -3.69 -22.33 -12.93
C LEU A 123 -2.57 -21.47 -12.30
N ALA A 124 -1.46 -21.27 -13.00
CA ALA A 124 -0.30 -20.59 -12.43
C ALA A 124 0.50 -19.79 -13.47
N THR A 125 1.08 -18.68 -13.03
CA THR A 125 2.02 -17.92 -13.84
C THR A 125 3.36 -18.66 -13.97
N THR A 126 4.23 -18.23 -14.89
CA THR A 126 5.65 -18.61 -14.84
C THR A 126 6.29 -18.07 -13.56
N GLN A 127 7.38 -18.67 -13.10
CA GLN A 127 8.14 -18.11 -11.98
C GLN A 127 8.85 -16.83 -12.40
N GLU A 128 8.71 -15.77 -11.60
CA GLU A 128 9.53 -14.57 -11.62
C GLU A 128 10.27 -14.40 -10.27
N ASP A 129 11.29 -13.55 -10.22
CA ASP A 129 12.08 -13.27 -9.00
C ASP A 129 11.39 -12.27 -8.04
N GLY A 130 10.16 -11.84 -8.34
CA GLY A 130 9.40 -10.92 -7.49
C GLY A 130 9.14 -11.47 -6.09
N TYR A 131 9.03 -10.59 -5.08
CA TYR A 131 8.99 -10.93 -3.66
C TYR A 131 9.97 -12.04 -3.22
N ALA A 132 11.19 -12.05 -3.76
CA ALA A 132 12.15 -13.13 -3.50
C ALA A 132 11.56 -14.53 -3.80
N GLY A 133 10.81 -14.63 -4.90
CA GLY A 133 10.17 -15.85 -5.39
C GLY A 133 8.88 -16.24 -4.67
N ARG A 134 8.34 -15.41 -3.77
CA ARG A 134 7.10 -15.72 -3.01
C ARG A 134 5.92 -15.94 -3.95
N ALA A 135 5.10 -16.96 -3.71
CA ALA A 135 3.90 -17.21 -4.48
C ALA A 135 2.62 -16.83 -3.71
N TYR A 136 1.63 -16.32 -4.44
CA TYR A 136 0.36 -15.85 -3.90
C TYR A 136 -0.78 -16.61 -4.57
N GLN A 137 -1.59 -17.26 -3.74
CA GLN A 137 -2.80 -17.94 -4.17
C GLN A 137 -3.95 -16.93 -4.17
N ILE A 138 -4.57 -16.75 -5.33
CA ILE A 138 -5.65 -15.79 -5.55
C ILE A 138 -6.88 -16.52 -6.12
N THR A 139 -8.06 -15.99 -5.83
CA THR A 139 -9.32 -16.46 -6.45
C THR A 139 -9.70 -15.47 -7.54
N MET A 140 -9.71 -15.92 -8.79
CA MET A 140 -10.09 -15.11 -9.95
C MET A 140 -11.59 -14.81 -9.94
N GLU A 141 -12.04 -13.82 -10.70
CA GLU A 141 -13.48 -13.54 -10.87
C GLU A 141 -14.30 -14.71 -11.39
N SER A 142 -13.69 -15.61 -12.17
CA SER A 142 -14.31 -16.87 -12.60
C SER A 142 -14.57 -17.87 -11.46
N GLY A 143 -14.08 -17.59 -10.25
CA GLY A 143 -14.08 -18.50 -9.10
C GLY A 143 -12.90 -19.48 -9.08
N GLU A 144 -12.11 -19.53 -10.16
CA GLU A 144 -10.95 -20.40 -10.25
C GLU A 144 -9.80 -19.91 -9.37
N THR A 145 -9.11 -20.84 -8.71
CA THR A 145 -7.89 -20.51 -7.96
C THR A 145 -6.68 -20.45 -8.89
N ALA A 146 -5.96 -19.34 -8.83
CA ALA A 146 -4.71 -19.12 -9.54
C ALA A 146 -3.54 -18.91 -8.57
N LEU A 147 -2.34 -19.27 -9.01
CA LEU A 147 -1.09 -19.07 -8.30
C LEU A 147 -0.21 -18.06 -9.04
N LEU A 148 -0.03 -16.87 -8.47
CA LEU A 148 0.95 -15.89 -8.93
C LEU A 148 2.30 -16.24 -8.33
N ARG A 149 3.29 -16.56 -9.16
CA ARG A 149 4.61 -17.07 -8.73
C ARG A 149 5.70 -16.00 -8.83
N GLY A 150 5.96 -15.32 -7.73
CA GLY A 150 6.88 -14.20 -7.68
C GLY A 150 6.33 -12.91 -8.32
N PRO A 151 5.08 -12.49 -8.03
CA PRO A 151 4.61 -11.20 -8.51
C PRO A 151 5.41 -10.04 -7.91
N TRP A 152 5.18 -8.84 -8.41
CA TRP A 152 5.66 -7.58 -7.85
C TRP A 152 4.48 -6.77 -7.30
N TYR A 153 4.72 -5.77 -6.46
CA TYR A 153 3.67 -4.78 -6.17
C TYR A 153 3.37 -4.03 -7.47
N GLY A 154 2.10 -4.04 -7.88
CA GLY A 154 1.66 -3.15 -8.94
C GLY A 154 1.71 -1.70 -8.49
N LEU A 155 1.74 -0.74 -9.41
CA LEU A 155 1.66 0.69 -9.07
C LEU A 155 0.25 1.06 -8.59
N ALA A 156 0.09 2.21 -7.93
CA ALA A 156 -1.23 2.71 -7.58
C ALA A 156 -2.08 2.90 -8.85
N ARG A 157 -3.30 2.35 -8.86
CA ARG A 157 -4.28 2.65 -9.92
C ARG A 157 -4.78 4.09 -9.77
N PRO A 158 -5.19 4.78 -10.86
CA PRO A 158 -5.79 6.11 -10.77
C PRO A 158 -6.95 6.13 -9.77
N GLY A 159 -6.96 7.13 -8.88
CA GLY A 159 -7.97 7.25 -7.81
C GLY A 159 -7.68 6.40 -6.55
N TYR A 160 -6.50 5.79 -6.47
CA TYR A 160 -6.04 5.07 -5.29
C TYR A 160 -4.68 5.59 -4.80
N VAL A 161 -4.45 5.47 -3.49
CA VAL A 161 -3.21 5.86 -2.81
C VAL A 161 -2.66 4.65 -2.07
N ALA A 162 -1.35 4.42 -2.17
CA ALA A 162 -0.69 3.39 -1.39
C ALA A 162 -0.78 3.74 0.10
N PHE A 163 -1.08 2.77 0.95
CA PHE A 163 -1.08 2.99 2.39
C PHE A 163 -0.32 1.90 3.14
N SER A 164 0.23 2.30 4.29
CA SER A 164 0.76 1.35 5.25
C SER A 164 -0.23 1.14 6.38
N PHE A 165 -0.27 -0.05 6.96
CA PHE A 165 -1.23 -0.36 8.00
C PHE A 165 -0.65 -1.23 9.13
N VAL A 166 -1.32 -1.14 10.26
CA VAL A 166 -1.04 -1.89 11.47
C VAL A 166 -2.33 -2.63 11.82
N ASP A 167 -2.32 -3.95 11.64
CA ASP A 167 -3.44 -4.84 11.98
C ASP A 167 -3.40 -5.18 13.47
N LEU A 168 -4.43 -4.80 14.22
CA LEU A 168 -4.54 -5.16 15.64
C LEU A 168 -5.27 -6.48 15.91
N GLY A 169 -5.94 -7.06 14.91
CA GLY A 169 -6.64 -8.33 15.02
C GLY A 169 -5.69 -9.54 14.92
N ALA A 170 -4.48 -9.35 14.40
CA ALA A 170 -3.51 -10.41 14.23
C ALA A 170 -3.15 -11.13 15.56
N SER A 171 -3.39 -12.44 15.62
CA SER A 171 -3.17 -13.28 16.80
C SER A 171 -1.69 -13.37 17.24
N TRP A 172 -0.73 -13.14 16.35
CA TRP A 172 0.68 -13.07 16.73
C TRP A 172 1.00 -11.83 17.58
N ARG A 173 0.18 -10.77 17.51
CA ARG A 173 0.31 -9.56 18.33
C ARG A 173 -0.31 -9.71 19.71
N SER A 174 -1.26 -10.64 19.90
CA SER A 174 -1.74 -10.97 21.25
C SER A 174 -0.69 -11.77 22.06
N ARG A 175 0.29 -12.39 21.38
CA ARG A 175 1.26 -13.32 21.98
C ARG A 175 2.59 -12.70 22.45
N SER A 176 2.97 -11.50 22.03
CA SER A 176 4.30 -10.93 22.32
C SER A 176 4.35 -9.82 23.38
N VAL A 177 3.43 -9.80 24.35
CA VAL A 177 3.48 -8.76 25.39
C VAL A 177 3.26 -9.33 26.79
N SER A 178 4.20 -10.16 27.24
CA SER A 178 4.56 -10.12 28.65
C SER A 178 5.15 -8.73 28.95
N ASN A 179 4.33 -7.91 29.60
CA ASN A 179 4.68 -6.91 30.61
C ASN A 179 5.51 -5.65 30.24
N ARG A 180 4.86 -4.51 30.52
CA ARG A 180 5.34 -3.15 30.91
C ARG A 180 5.60 -2.06 29.87
N TRP A 181 5.89 -2.31 28.59
CA TRP A 181 6.13 -1.20 27.64
C TRP A 181 5.53 -1.45 26.26
N ARG A 182 4.20 -1.33 26.12
CA ARG A 182 3.58 -1.30 24.77
C ARG A 182 4.01 -0.02 24.07
N ARG A 183 4.83 -0.16 23.02
CA ARG A 183 5.11 0.94 22.10
C ARG A 183 3.78 1.43 21.50
N PRO A 184 3.64 2.73 21.19
CA PRO A 184 2.51 3.20 20.40
C PRO A 184 2.38 2.40 19.11
N TRP A 185 1.15 2.08 18.70
CA TRP A 185 0.87 1.21 17.55
C TRP A 185 1.55 1.68 16.26
N PHE A 186 1.68 3.00 16.08
CA PHE A 186 2.30 3.61 14.90
C PHE A 186 3.84 3.49 14.89
N LYS A 187 4.45 3.01 15.97
CA LYS A 187 5.88 2.65 16.03
C LYS A 187 6.13 1.16 15.81
N GLU A 188 5.08 0.38 15.52
CA GLU A 188 5.20 -1.04 15.20
C GLU A 188 5.51 -1.25 13.72
N THR A 189 5.96 -2.47 13.38
CA THR A 189 6.17 -2.86 11.99
C THR A 189 4.83 -2.87 11.25
N ALA A 190 4.65 -1.88 10.39
CA ALA A 190 3.50 -1.78 9.51
C ALA A 190 3.66 -2.68 8.29
N CYS A 191 2.55 -3.25 7.86
CA CYS A 191 2.41 -3.91 6.57
C CYS A 191 2.27 -2.86 5.46
N PHE A 192 2.65 -3.22 4.26
CA PHE A 192 2.60 -2.38 3.06
C PHE A 192 2.12 -3.23 1.89
N GLY A 193 1.74 -2.58 0.79
CA GLY A 193 1.32 -3.29 -0.42
C GLY A 193 -0.16 -3.25 -0.75
N LEU A 194 -0.91 -2.39 -0.07
CA LEU A 194 -2.32 -2.17 -0.35
C LEU A 194 -2.55 -0.73 -0.76
N TYR A 195 -3.68 -0.56 -1.42
CA TYR A 195 -4.14 0.69 -1.95
C TYR A 195 -5.52 1.02 -1.37
N MET A 196 -5.76 2.30 -1.13
CA MET A 196 -7.03 2.82 -0.61
C MET A 196 -7.53 3.87 -1.58
N ARG A 197 -8.83 3.86 -1.87
CA ARG A 197 -9.47 4.88 -2.70
C ARG A 197 -9.21 6.26 -2.11
N THR A 198 -8.89 7.23 -2.96
CA THR A 198 -8.41 8.55 -2.53
C THR A 198 -9.40 9.28 -1.61
N ASP A 199 -10.70 9.21 -1.91
CA ASP A 199 -11.78 9.77 -1.07
C ASP A 199 -11.79 9.18 0.35
N VAL A 200 -11.64 7.86 0.49
CA VAL A 200 -11.59 7.17 1.78
C VAL A 200 -10.33 7.57 2.55
N TRP A 201 -9.20 7.68 1.86
CA TRP A 201 -7.92 8.09 2.46
C TRP A 201 -7.99 9.53 2.99
N VAL A 202 -8.53 10.46 2.18
CA VAL A 202 -8.73 11.87 2.56
C VAL A 202 -9.72 11.97 3.73
N ALA A 203 -10.85 11.27 3.67
CA ALA A 203 -11.84 11.26 4.74
C ALA A 203 -11.24 10.72 6.06
N ALA A 204 -10.38 9.70 5.98
CA ALA A 204 -9.74 9.14 7.16
C ALA A 204 -8.77 10.13 7.81
N LEU A 205 -7.97 10.85 7.02
CA LEU A 205 -7.08 11.89 7.56
C LEU A 205 -7.85 13.11 8.06
N ALA A 206 -8.91 13.53 7.39
CA ALA A 206 -9.75 14.62 7.89
C ALA A 206 -10.35 14.30 9.27
N ARG A 207 -10.65 13.02 9.53
CA ARG A 207 -11.18 12.56 10.83
C ARG A 207 -10.12 12.42 11.92
N PHE A 208 -8.97 11.83 11.61
CA PHE A 208 -7.98 11.43 12.63
C PHE A 208 -6.79 12.39 12.75
N CYS A 209 -6.53 13.19 11.72
CA CYS A 209 -5.48 14.21 11.67
C CYS A 209 -6.07 15.53 11.13
N PRO A 210 -7.11 16.09 11.77
CA PRO A 210 -7.82 17.27 11.25
C PRO A 210 -6.93 18.51 11.10
N GLU A 211 -5.79 18.58 11.77
CA GLU A 211 -4.86 19.70 11.74
C GLU A 211 -3.94 19.76 10.51
N ILE A 212 -3.84 18.68 9.74
CA ILE A 212 -2.88 18.59 8.61
C ILE A 212 -3.46 19.11 7.31
N GLU A 213 -2.62 19.65 6.43
CA GLU A 213 -3.02 19.99 5.07
C GLU A 213 -2.67 18.85 4.11
N LEU A 214 -3.40 18.77 3.00
CA LEU A 214 -3.20 17.76 1.96
C LEU A 214 -2.98 18.44 0.63
N ALA A 215 -2.03 17.95 -0.16
CA ALA A 215 -1.82 18.40 -1.52
C ALA A 215 -1.71 17.23 -2.48
N ILE A 216 -2.27 17.38 -3.68
CA ILE A 216 -1.88 16.56 -4.82
C ILE A 216 -0.56 17.12 -5.31
N VAL A 217 0.44 16.27 -5.41
CA VAL A 217 1.80 16.64 -5.83
C VAL A 217 2.14 15.85 -7.08
N LYS A 218 2.62 16.53 -8.11
CA LYS A 218 3.25 15.94 -9.27
C LYS A 218 4.73 16.26 -9.26
N HIS A 219 5.56 15.23 -9.18
CA HIS A 219 7.00 15.34 -9.25
C HIS A 219 7.53 14.27 -10.21
N SER A 220 8.23 14.70 -11.26
CA SER A 220 8.55 13.84 -12.41
C SER A 220 7.26 13.25 -13.02
N ASN A 221 7.21 11.94 -13.26
CA ASN A 221 6.04 11.25 -13.82
C ASN A 221 5.14 10.63 -12.74
N ILE A 222 5.30 11.03 -11.48
CA ILE A 222 4.56 10.47 -10.35
C ILE A 222 3.62 11.54 -9.82
N VAL A 223 2.35 11.17 -9.69
CA VAL A 223 1.33 11.95 -8.97
C VAL A 223 1.06 11.25 -7.65
N SER A 224 1.22 11.96 -6.54
CA SER A 224 1.00 11.49 -5.19
C SER A 224 0.06 12.42 -4.43
N LEU A 225 -0.53 11.89 -3.36
CA LEU A 225 -1.23 12.69 -2.36
C LEU A 225 -0.31 12.79 -1.14
N GLU A 226 0.07 14.00 -0.76
CA GLU A 226 1.01 14.23 0.33
C GLU A 226 0.37 15.06 1.45
N PRO A 227 0.46 14.58 2.71
CA PRO A 227 0.16 15.44 3.85
C PRO A 227 1.35 16.34 4.16
N PHE A 228 1.07 17.56 4.61
CA PHE A 228 2.10 18.49 5.05
C PHE A 228 1.65 19.27 6.28
N LYS A 229 2.63 19.77 7.03
CA LYS A 229 2.34 20.56 8.24
C LYS A 229 1.90 21.97 7.82
N PRO A 230 0.86 22.57 8.41
CA PRO A 230 0.43 23.92 8.05
C PRO A 230 1.56 24.95 8.14
N GLU A 231 2.44 24.84 9.14
CA GLU A 231 3.59 25.74 9.31
C GLU A 231 4.65 25.62 8.21
N TRP A 232 4.62 24.57 7.39
CA TRP A 232 5.47 24.45 6.21
C TRP A 232 4.95 25.29 5.05
N GLY A 233 3.63 25.48 4.94
CA GLY A 233 2.96 26.16 3.83
C GLY A 233 3.09 25.50 2.46
N VAL A 234 3.89 24.44 2.34
CA VAL A 234 4.15 23.69 1.10
C VAL A 234 4.39 22.20 1.41
N PRO A 235 4.18 21.30 0.42
CA PRO A 235 4.57 19.90 0.54
C PRO A 235 6.05 19.71 0.86
N LYS A 236 6.37 18.64 1.60
CA LYS A 236 7.72 18.37 2.08
C LYS A 236 8.73 18.24 0.93
N CYS A 237 8.34 17.66 -0.20
CA CYS A 237 9.20 17.51 -1.37
C CYS A 237 9.72 18.85 -1.90
N VAL A 238 8.93 19.92 -1.82
CA VAL A 238 9.33 21.28 -2.22
C VAL A 238 10.43 21.80 -1.30
N ILE A 239 10.31 21.58 0.02
CA ILE A 239 11.34 21.96 1.00
C ILE A 239 12.66 21.24 0.71
N HIS A 240 12.61 19.95 0.40
CA HIS A 240 13.80 19.18 0.08
C HIS A 240 14.47 19.67 -1.21
N GLU A 241 13.68 19.96 -2.24
CA GLU A 241 14.23 20.48 -3.48
C GLU A 241 14.89 21.85 -3.28
N ARG A 242 14.30 22.76 -2.50
CA ARG A 242 14.93 24.03 -2.11
C ARG A 242 16.28 23.81 -1.42
N LYS A 243 16.35 22.88 -0.45
CA LYS A 243 17.59 22.53 0.25
C LYS A 243 18.65 21.98 -0.71
N ARG A 244 18.24 21.11 -1.64
CA ARG A 244 19.12 20.54 -2.67
C ARG A 244 19.67 21.62 -3.59
N GLN A 245 18.83 22.54 -4.08
CA GLN A 245 19.27 23.64 -4.93
C GLN A 245 20.24 24.59 -4.20
N ALA A 246 19.97 24.91 -2.94
CA ALA A 246 20.89 25.71 -2.12
C ALA A 246 22.24 25.01 -1.92
N PHE A 247 22.23 23.69 -1.67
CA PHE A 247 23.46 22.90 -1.56
C PHE A 247 24.26 22.92 -2.88
N LEU A 248 23.62 22.66 -4.03
CA LEU A 248 24.27 22.70 -5.33
C LEU A 248 24.90 24.07 -5.63
N ALA A 249 24.15 25.15 -5.37
CA ALA A 249 24.67 26.52 -5.54
C ALA A 249 25.88 26.81 -4.63
N SER A 250 25.92 26.27 -3.41
CA SER A 250 27.07 26.42 -2.51
C SER A 250 28.32 25.68 -3.02
N GLN A 251 28.14 24.52 -3.65
CA GLN A 251 29.24 23.75 -4.24
C GLN A 251 29.81 24.45 -5.48
N SER A 252 28.96 25.03 -6.33
CA SER A 252 29.41 25.79 -7.50
C SER A 252 30.25 27.00 -7.12
N ARG A 253 29.85 27.77 -6.10
CA ARG A 253 30.63 28.93 -5.61
C ARG A 253 31.97 28.56 -4.98
N ALA A 254 32.08 27.36 -4.41
CA ALA A 254 33.34 26.89 -3.82
C ALA A 254 34.35 26.41 -4.88
N ALA A 255 33.89 26.19 -6.12
CA ALA A 255 34.72 25.77 -7.24
C ALA A 255 35.21 26.93 -8.11
N GLU A 256 34.68 28.15 -7.90
CA GLU A 256 35.10 29.41 -8.52
C GLU A 256 36.20 30.10 -7.69
#